data_AF-A0AAV4EU60-F1
#
_entry.id   AF-A0AAV4EU60-F1
#
_cell.length_a   1.000
_cell.length_b   1.000
_cell.length_c   1.000
_cell.angle_alpha   90.00
_cell.angle_beta   90.00
_cell.angle_gamma   90.00
#
_symmetry.space_group_name_H-M   'P 1'
#
loop_
_entity.id
_entity.type
_entity.pdbx_description
1 polymer ?
#
loop_
_entity_poly.entity_id
_entity_poly.type
_entity_poly.pdbx_seq_one_letter_code
_entity_poly.pdbx_strand_id
1 'polypeptide(L)'
;MYCRKAKLKLPMKSILEEYKCGKVRLVTMLEESDDPVVKTVQPSIKTGRKWKVPEAIDEAKECLRLKEVIGQTQTDRKGLGHPQSNGGQRQR
;
A
#
# COMPACT_ATOMS: atom_id res chain seq x y z
N MET A 1 -37.83 -7.91 18.88
CA MET A 1 -37.20 -8.47 17.65
C MET A 1 -35.70 -8.17 17.69
N TYR A 2 -34.84 -9.16 17.95
CA TYR A 2 -33.39 -9.11 17.66
C TYR A 2 -32.94 -10.54 17.39
N CYS A 3 -32.32 -10.79 16.23
CA CYS A 3 -31.90 -12.14 15.83
C CYS A 3 -30.71 -12.59 16.68
N ARG A 4 -30.91 -13.51 17.63
CA ARG A 4 -29.88 -14.03 18.53
C ARG A 4 -28.82 -14.91 17.83
N LYS A 5 -29.10 -15.33 16.58
CA LYS A 5 -28.27 -16.26 15.78
C LYS A 5 -27.51 -15.59 14.63
N ALA A 6 -27.94 -14.41 14.18
CA ALA A 6 -27.23 -13.66 13.14
C ALA A 6 -26.16 -12.76 13.79
N LYS A 7 -25.07 -13.37 14.26
CA LYS A 7 -23.89 -12.60 14.67
C LYS A 7 -23.18 -12.14 13.41
N LEU A 8 -23.32 -10.86 13.08
CA LEU A 8 -22.52 -10.23 12.03
C LEU A 8 -21.04 -10.42 12.38
N LYS A 9 -20.27 -10.98 11.45
CA LYS A 9 -18.82 -11.10 11.61
C LYS A 9 -18.17 -9.81 11.13
N LEU A 10 -17.27 -9.26 11.93
CA LEU A 10 -16.47 -8.13 11.49
C LEU A 10 -15.61 -8.55 10.28
N PRO A 11 -15.45 -7.68 9.27
CA PRO A 11 -14.61 -7.94 8.11
C PRO A 11 -13.13 -7.77 8.49
N MET A 12 -12.59 -8.72 9.27
CA MET A 12 -11.26 -8.63 9.85
C MET A 12 -10.14 -8.42 8.81
N LYS A 13 -10.33 -8.91 7.58
CA LYS A 13 -9.38 -8.72 6.48
C LYS A 13 -9.28 -7.25 6.06
N SER A 14 -10.41 -6.61 5.79
CA SER A 14 -10.46 -5.20 5.39
C SER A 14 -9.90 -4.30 6.50
N ILE A 15 -10.27 -4.54 7.76
CA ILE A 15 -9.73 -3.78 8.90
C ILE A 15 -8.21 -3.95 9.00
N LEU A 16 -7.70 -5.16 8.77
CA LEU A 16 -6.25 -5.42 8.79
C LEU A 16 -5.53 -4.71 7.64
N GLU A 17 -6.12 -4.67 6.44
CA GLU A 17 -5.57 -3.95 5.29
C GLU A 17 -5.51 -2.45 5.57
N GLU A 18 -6.58 -1.85 6.10
CA GLU A 18 -6.61 -0.45 6.50
C GLU A 18 -5.59 -0.14 7.60
N TYR A 19 -5.46 -1.01 8.60
CA TYR A 19 -4.45 -0.88 9.64
C TYR A 19 -3.03 -0.84 9.05
N LYS A 20 -2.71 -1.79 8.16
CA LYS A 20 -1.38 -1.86 7.52
C LYS A 20 -1.11 -0.64 6.65
N CYS A 21 -2.07 -0.27 5.80
CA CYS A 21 -1.99 0.89 4.93
C CYS A 21 -1.79 2.18 5.74
N GLY A 22 -2.58 2.38 6.80
CA GLY A 22 -2.46 3.54 7.67
C GLY A 22 -1.11 3.64 8.37
N LYS A 23 -0.54 2.50 8.80
CA LYS A 23 0.79 2.45 9.43
C LYS A 23 1.91 2.77 8.45
N VAL A 24 1.89 2.18 7.26
CA VAL A 24 2.85 2.49 6.18
C VAL A 24 2.78 3.96 5.82
N ARG A 25 1.57 4.48 5.56
CA ARG A 25 1.35 5.89 5.23
C ARG A 25 1.92 6.83 6.28
N LEU A 26 1.72 6.52 7.56
CA LEU A 26 2.24 7.35 8.64
C LEU A 26 3.78 7.36 8.68
N VAL A 27 4.44 6.20 8.51
CA VAL A 27 5.91 6.15 8.42
C VAL A 27 6.40 7.00 7.24
N THR A 28 5.88 6.74 6.05
CA THR A 28 6.31 7.44 4.83
C THR A 28 6.10 8.95 4.94
N MET A 29 4.96 9.40 5.50
CA MET A 29 4.68 10.82 5.72
C MET A 29 5.67 11.48 6.70
N LEU A 30 6.09 10.76 7.74
CA LEU A 30 7.06 11.29 8.71
C LEU A 30 8.48 11.32 8.12
N GLU A 31 8.86 10.32 7.32
CA GLU A 31 10.14 10.28 6.59
C GLU A 31 10.23 11.40 5.54
N GLU A 32 9.12 11.68 4.84
CA GLU A 32 9.01 12.68 3.78
C GLU A 32 8.59 14.07 4.29
N SER A 33 8.54 14.27 5.62
CA SER A 33 8.14 15.56 6.19
C SER A 33 9.12 16.68 5.82
N ASP A 34 8.58 17.84 5.44
CA ASP A 34 9.36 19.06 5.20
C ASP A 34 9.88 19.69 6.50
N ASP A 35 9.29 19.35 7.65
CA ASP A 35 9.75 19.83 8.95
C ASP A 35 11.04 19.07 9.36
N PRO A 36 12.19 19.77 9.51
CA PRO A 36 13.46 19.13 9.82
C PRO A 36 13.47 18.48 11.20
N VAL A 37 12.68 18.97 12.16
CA VAL A 37 12.57 18.38 13.50
C VAL A 37 11.82 17.06 13.41
N VAL A 38 10.69 17.03 12.71
CA VAL A 38 9.90 15.81 12.51
C VAL A 38 10.72 14.75 11.78
N LYS A 39 11.42 15.16 10.73
CA LYS A 39 12.29 14.30 9.93
C LYS A 39 13.50 13.78 10.70
N THR A 40 14.02 14.54 11.67
CA THR A 40 15.14 14.08 12.51
C THR A 40 14.68 13.15 13.62
N VAL A 41 13.54 13.42 14.25
CA VAL A 41 13.06 12.65 15.40
C VAL A 41 12.51 11.28 14.98
N GLN A 42 11.84 11.19 13.82
CA GLN A 42 11.25 9.96 13.26
C GLN A 42 10.71 9.00 14.35
N PRO A 43 9.58 9.36 14.99
CA PRO A 43 9.09 8.63 16.14
C PRO A 43 8.81 7.16 15.79
N SER A 44 9.26 6.26 16.66
CA SER A 44 9.07 4.83 16.47
C SER A 44 7.58 4.48 16.48
N ILE A 45 7.08 4.01 15.33
CA ILE A 45 5.67 3.63 15.18
C ILE A 45 5.45 2.27 15.81
N LYS A 46 4.59 2.23 16.83
CA LYS A 46 4.18 0.98 17.46
C LYS A 46 3.36 0.13 16.47
N THR A 47 3.89 -1.06 16.16
CA THR A 47 3.22 -2.11 15.39
C THR A 47 3.07 -3.36 16.26
N GLY A 48 2.22 -4.30 15.84
CA GLY A 48 2.11 -5.59 16.50
C GLY A 48 3.32 -6.49 16.28
N ARG A 49 3.49 -7.52 17.10
CA ARG A 49 4.61 -8.47 17.02
C ARG A 49 4.74 -9.20 15.67
N LYS A 50 3.61 -9.47 15.01
CA LYS A 50 3.55 -10.32 13.80
C LYS A 50 3.93 -9.60 12.51
N TRP A 51 3.93 -8.27 12.49
CA TRP A 51 4.12 -7.50 11.27
C TRP A 51 4.89 -6.23 11.56
N LYS A 52 5.97 -6.02 10.83
CA LYS A 52 6.84 -4.86 10.94
C LYS A 52 6.66 -4.01 9.70
N VAL A 53 6.39 -2.73 9.92
CA VAL A 53 6.23 -1.74 8.86
C VAL A 53 7.50 -1.53 8.03
N PRO A 54 8.72 -1.40 8.60
CA PRO A 54 9.91 -1.13 7.79
C PRO A 54 10.17 -2.25 6.76
N GLU A 55 10.08 -3.52 7.19
CA GLU A 55 10.23 -4.66 6.29
C GLU A 55 9.23 -4.64 5.12
N ALA A 56 7.98 -4.25 5.38
CA ALA A 56 6.95 -4.14 4.34
C ALA A 56 7.17 -2.96 3.39
N ILE A 57 7.73 -1.85 3.89
CA ILE A 57 8.09 -0.69 3.06
C ILE A 57 9.26 -1.05 2.16
N ASP A 58 10.28 -1.71 2.70
CA ASP A 58 11.46 -2.13 1.94
C ASP A 58 11.09 -3.12 0.84
N GLU A 59 10.25 -4.13 1.15
CA GLU A 59 9.70 -5.05 0.16
C GLU A 59 8.94 -4.31 -0.94
N ALA A 60 8.09 -3.34 -0.58
CA ALA A 60 7.35 -2.55 -1.56
C ALA A 60 8.26 -1.69 -2.45
N LYS A 61 9.32 -1.09 -1.88
CA LYS A 61 10.33 -0.32 -2.62
C LYS A 61 11.11 -1.22 -3.59
N GLU A 62 11.50 -2.42 -3.17
CA GLU A 62 12.16 -3.40 -4.03
C GLU A 62 11.23 -3.88 -5.16
N CYS A 63 9.95 -4.13 -4.89
CA CYS A 63 8.98 -4.44 -5.94
C CYS A 63 8.82 -3.31 -6.96
N LEU A 64 8.84 -2.05 -6.50
CA LEU A 64 8.77 -0.88 -7.38
C LEU A 64 10.01 -0.80 -8.26
N ARG A 65 11.21 -0.95 -7.67
CA ARG A 65 12.48 -0.99 -8.40
C ARG A 65 12.52 -2.13 -9.41
N LEU A 66 12.08 -3.33 -9.02
CA LEU A 66 12.00 -4.48 -9.92
C LEU A 66 11.07 -4.19 -11.11
N LYS A 67 9.93 -3.52 -10.88
CA LYS A 67 9.00 -3.13 -11.93
C LYS A 67 9.60 -2.10 -12.89
N GLU A 68 10.41 -1.17 -12.39
CA GLU A 68 11.16 -0.23 -13.24
C GLU A 68 12.17 -0.95 -14.13
N VAL A 69 12.87 -1.96 -13.59
CA VAL A 69 13.86 -2.75 -14.34
C VAL A 69 13.21 -3.66 -15.38
N ILE A 70 12.13 -4.37 -15.02
CA ILE A 70 11.39 -5.23 -15.95
C ILE A 70 10.68 -4.38 -17.02
N GLY A 71 10.29 -3.15 -16.67
CA GLY A 71 9.53 -2.27 -17.54
C GLY A 71 8.10 -2.77 -17.73
N GLN A 72 7.58 -2.61 -18.95
CA GLN A 72 6.20 -3.03 -19.26
C GLN A 72 6.15 -4.52 -19.54
N THR A 73 5.51 -5.27 -18.66
CA THR A 73 5.16 -6.67 -18.95
C THR A 73 4.05 -6.71 -19.99
N GLN A 74 4.20 -7.59 -20.98
CA GLN A 74 3.15 -7.89 -21.94
C GLN A 74 1.91 -8.44 -21.21
N THR A 75 0.85 -7.63 -21.07
CA THR A 75 -0.39 -8.03 -20.36
C THR A 75 -1.33 -8.86 -21.24
N ASP A 76 -1.20 -8.75 -22.56
CA ASP A 76 -1.95 -9.46 -23.59
C ASP A 76 -0.99 -9.87 -24.69
N ARG A 77 -1.27 -10.92 -25.49
CA ARG A 77 -0.48 -11.33 -26.68
C ARG A 77 -0.27 -10.25 -27.76
N LYS A 78 -0.62 -9.00 -27.46
CA LYS A 78 -0.29 -7.77 -28.15
C LYS A 78 1.24 -7.63 -28.16
N GLY A 79 1.83 -7.74 -29.35
CA GLY A 79 3.26 -7.59 -29.55
C GLY A 79 3.75 -6.15 -29.36
N LEU A 80 4.99 -5.91 -29.77
CA LEU A 80 5.60 -4.58 -29.75
C LEU A 80 4.80 -3.59 -30.60
N GLY A 81 4.58 -2.37 -30.09
CA GLY A 81 3.88 -1.30 -30.82
C GLY A 81 2.38 -1.17 -30.52
N HIS A 82 1.80 -1.99 -29.63
CA HIS A 82 0.44 -1.73 -29.16
C HIS A 82 0.41 -0.52 -28.21
N PRO A 83 -0.43 0.49 -28.45
CA PRO A 83 -0.53 1.64 -27.56
C PRO A 83 -0.99 1.19 -26.18
N GLN A 84 -0.35 1.72 -25.13
CA GLN A 84 -0.78 1.46 -23.77
C GLN A 84 -2.21 1.98 -23.61
N SER A 85 -3.16 1.09 -23.31
CA SER A 85 -4.47 1.50 -22.81
C SER A 85 -4.26 1.99 -21.37
N ASN A 86 -3.87 3.26 -21.20
CA ASN A 86 -3.93 3.90 -19.90
C ASN A 86 -5.39 3.87 -19.46
N GLY A 87 -5.68 3.11 -18.40
CA GLY A 87 -7.00 3.01 -17.77
C GLY A 87 -7.42 4.29 -17.06
N GLY A 88 -7.35 5.43 -17.75
CA GLY A 88 -7.86 6.72 -17.32
C GLY A 88 -9.08 7.10 -18.15
N GLN A 89 -10.26 6.57 -17.79
CA GLN A 89 -11.51 7.22 -18.15
C GLN A 89 -11.58 8.57 -17.43
N ARG A 90 -11.00 9.61 -18.04
CA ARG A 90 -11.46 10.99 -17.83
C ARG A 90 -12.65 11.19 -18.75
N GLN A 91 -13.85 10.89 -18.26
CA GLN A 91 -15.07 11.41 -18.87
C GLN A 91 -15.07 12.94 -18.69
N ARG A 92 -15.29 13.63 -19.80
CA ARG A 92 -15.56 15.07 -19.85
C ARG A 92 -16.97 15.37 -19.36
#